data_AF-A0A956L2X6-F1
#
_entry.id   AF-A0A956L2X6-F1
#
_cell.length_a   1.000
_cell.length_b   1.000
_cell.length_c   1.000
_cell.angle_alpha   90.00
_cell.angle_beta   90.00
_cell.angle_gamma   90.00
#
_symmetry.space_group_name_H-M   'P 1'
#
loop_
_entity.id
_entity.type
_entity.pdbx_description
1 polymer ?
#
loop_
_entity_poly.entity_id
_entity_poly.type
_entity_poly.pdbx_seq_one_letter_code
_entity_poly.pdbx_strand_id
1 'polypeptide(L)'
;SSCGDGMIGGTEACDGGDLGGQDCTTQGFAGGVLACDASCMLDTSGCSTCGDGMLGGTEACDGANLAGQDCTTQGFDGGVLTCSAACTFDPSGCYACGDGVVSGPEECDAADLGGQDCLDLGHTGGDLACDPACIFDETGCTDLPLPIAGEVVFSELMTQPLALSDAEGEWIELYNPTATSFQLRTCTIDLVAPAESITIDVDLVIDPGMHVTLAPFSAGGPGFAPDFEWPAAMLTLPDVVGELQLDCGGVLVDAVAYDDGTTFPATPGATLQLDAAHLDAAANDLGASWCEGTASYFMGDLGTPGADNSYCSVDFCRLQFPLSLMDTASTVHTFYGRLYVEGLTDQSTSVDADPRVSGWVGYGPDGTDPAVDPAWVWVEGMPNAAWDGGAAGEPNNDEYQVDLMLPSVGVYDTAYRFSVDGGATFTYCDGDLPGSSNGYDVAQAGVLETTP
;
A
#
# COMPACT_ATOMS: atom_id res chain seq x y z
N SER A 1 -16.56 -82.37 -45.54
CA SER A 1 -16.20 -82.62 -44.14
C SER A 1 -17.49 -82.65 -43.35
N SER A 2 -17.48 -83.34 -42.22
CA SER A 2 -18.66 -83.50 -41.37
C SER A 2 -18.33 -82.83 -40.05
N CYS A 3 -19.05 -81.76 -39.76
CA CYS A 3 -18.90 -81.00 -38.54
C CYS A 3 -18.91 -81.89 -37.29
N GLY A 4 -17.95 -81.68 -36.39
CA GLY A 4 -17.75 -82.44 -35.16
C GLY A 4 -16.76 -83.60 -35.29
N ASP A 5 -15.88 -83.60 -36.29
CA ASP A 5 -14.82 -84.63 -36.46
C ASP A 5 -13.49 -84.26 -35.76
N GLY A 6 -13.43 -83.08 -35.14
CA GLY A 6 -12.33 -82.60 -34.32
C GLY A 6 -11.18 -81.95 -35.10
N MET A 7 -11.32 -81.71 -36.41
CA MET A 7 -10.32 -80.99 -37.21
C MET A 7 -10.99 -80.04 -38.23
N ILE A 8 -10.51 -78.81 -38.33
CA ILE A 8 -11.02 -77.84 -39.32
C ILE A 8 -10.72 -78.32 -40.75
N GLY A 9 -11.75 -78.48 -41.60
CA GLY A 9 -11.60 -78.88 -43.00
C GLY A 9 -12.61 -78.25 -43.98
N GLY A 10 -12.19 -78.04 -45.24
CA GLY A 10 -13.11 -77.58 -46.29
C GLY A 10 -13.59 -76.12 -46.08
N THR A 11 -14.90 -75.94 -45.83
CA THR A 11 -15.54 -74.62 -45.63
C THR A 11 -15.91 -74.33 -44.17
N GLU A 12 -15.47 -75.17 -43.22
CA GLU A 12 -15.74 -75.02 -41.79
C GLU A 12 -14.91 -73.87 -41.19
N ALA A 13 -15.53 -73.04 -40.35
CA ALA A 13 -14.84 -71.96 -39.64
C ALA A 13 -14.21 -72.41 -38.31
N CYS A 14 -14.71 -73.51 -37.75
CA CYS A 14 -14.25 -74.19 -36.54
C CYS A 14 -14.75 -75.65 -36.56
N ASP A 15 -14.22 -76.54 -35.72
CA ASP A 15 -14.79 -77.88 -35.48
C ASP A 15 -14.66 -78.29 -34.00
N GLY A 16 -15.79 -78.41 -33.31
CA GLY A 16 -15.82 -78.79 -31.89
C GLY A 16 -15.05 -77.80 -31.01
N GLY A 17 -13.90 -78.23 -30.47
CA GLY A 17 -13.00 -77.39 -29.68
C GLY A 17 -11.86 -76.73 -30.46
N ASP A 18 -11.68 -77.09 -31.74
CA ASP A 18 -10.69 -76.46 -32.62
C ASP A 18 -11.30 -75.20 -33.25
N LEU A 19 -10.96 -74.04 -32.68
CA LEU A 19 -11.42 -72.72 -33.13
C LEU A 19 -10.46 -72.08 -34.14
N GLY A 20 -9.42 -72.79 -34.60
CA GLY A 20 -8.50 -72.27 -35.63
C GLY A 20 -7.67 -71.06 -35.19
N GLY A 21 -7.43 -70.93 -33.89
CA GLY A 21 -6.75 -69.76 -33.29
C GLY A 21 -7.63 -68.51 -33.22
N GLN A 22 -8.93 -68.62 -33.50
CA GLN A 22 -9.89 -67.56 -33.26
C GLN A 22 -10.35 -67.57 -31.80
N ASP A 23 -10.58 -66.40 -31.25
CA ASP A 23 -11.25 -66.17 -29.98
C ASP A 23 -12.20 -64.97 -30.12
N CYS A 24 -12.91 -64.62 -29.06
CA CYS A 24 -13.83 -63.49 -29.12
C CYS A 24 -13.13 -62.16 -29.48
N THR A 25 -11.88 -61.97 -29.06
CA THR A 25 -11.10 -60.76 -29.38
C THR A 25 -10.73 -60.70 -30.86
N THR A 26 -10.38 -61.83 -31.48
CA THR A 26 -10.12 -61.89 -32.93
C THR A 26 -11.38 -61.75 -33.77
N GLN A 27 -12.57 -62.01 -33.19
CA GLN A 27 -13.87 -61.78 -33.80
C GLN A 27 -14.43 -60.36 -33.57
N GLY A 28 -13.67 -59.47 -32.93
CA GLY A 28 -14.03 -58.07 -32.72
C GLY A 28 -14.89 -57.80 -31.47
N PHE A 29 -14.98 -58.77 -30.57
CA PHE A 29 -15.62 -58.64 -29.26
C PHE A 29 -14.59 -58.26 -28.19
N ALA A 30 -15.03 -57.74 -27.05
CA ALA A 30 -14.14 -57.34 -25.96
C ALA A 30 -13.63 -58.55 -25.15
N GLY A 31 -14.33 -59.69 -25.22
CA GLY A 31 -14.03 -60.85 -24.39
C GLY A 31 -15.00 -62.01 -24.56
N GLY A 32 -14.95 -62.98 -23.65
CA GLY A 32 -15.89 -64.11 -23.56
C GLY A 32 -15.34 -65.44 -24.08
N VAL A 33 -16.24 -66.43 -24.20
CA VAL A 33 -15.91 -67.79 -24.66
C VAL A 33 -16.51 -67.98 -26.06
N LEU A 34 -15.64 -67.99 -27.07
CA LEU A 34 -16.02 -68.32 -28.42
C LEU A 34 -16.28 -69.83 -28.51
N ALA A 35 -17.43 -70.22 -29.05
CA ALA A 35 -17.78 -71.62 -29.24
C ALA A 35 -17.88 -71.95 -30.74
N CYS A 36 -17.98 -73.23 -31.05
CA CYS A 36 -18.28 -73.72 -32.39
C CYS A 36 -19.67 -74.34 -32.38
N ASP A 37 -20.57 -73.88 -33.25
CA ASP A 37 -21.93 -74.42 -33.33
C ASP A 37 -22.00 -75.76 -34.07
N ALA A 38 -23.17 -76.41 -34.03
CA ALA A 38 -23.39 -77.69 -34.70
C ALA A 38 -23.35 -77.61 -36.25
N SER A 39 -23.23 -76.40 -36.81
CA SER A 39 -23.07 -76.15 -38.24
C SER A 39 -21.62 -75.78 -38.61
N CYS A 40 -20.68 -75.86 -37.65
CA CYS A 40 -19.27 -75.50 -37.80
C CYS A 40 -19.03 -74.04 -38.18
N MET A 41 -19.90 -73.17 -37.64
CA MET A 41 -19.74 -71.72 -37.64
C MET A 41 -19.32 -71.26 -36.24
N LEU A 42 -18.53 -70.18 -36.20
CA LEU A 42 -18.17 -69.53 -34.95
C LEU A 42 -19.43 -69.01 -34.26
N ASP A 43 -19.67 -69.49 -33.04
CA ASP A 43 -20.75 -69.05 -32.18
C ASP A 43 -20.22 -67.97 -31.24
N THR A 44 -20.52 -66.72 -31.60
CA THR A 44 -20.15 -65.53 -30.81
C THR A 44 -21.17 -65.23 -29.72
N SER A 45 -22.19 -66.07 -29.49
CA SER A 45 -23.19 -65.83 -28.45
C SER A 45 -22.62 -65.90 -27.02
N GLY A 46 -21.45 -66.53 -26.85
CA GLY A 46 -20.66 -66.52 -25.62
C GLY A 46 -19.61 -65.40 -25.53
N CYS A 47 -19.52 -64.52 -26.54
CA CYS A 47 -18.61 -63.38 -26.54
C CYS A 47 -19.26 -62.15 -25.89
N SER A 48 -18.50 -61.40 -25.09
CA SER A 48 -18.94 -60.16 -24.44
C SER A 48 -18.65 -58.94 -25.30
N THR A 49 -19.58 -57.99 -25.30
CA THR A 49 -19.43 -56.68 -25.93
C THR A 49 -19.58 -55.59 -24.89
N CYS A 50 -18.72 -54.58 -24.98
CA CYS A 50 -18.82 -53.43 -24.10
C CYS A 50 -20.22 -52.77 -24.15
N GLY A 51 -20.87 -52.70 -22.99
CA GLY A 51 -22.23 -52.20 -22.80
C GLY A 51 -23.31 -53.29 -22.79
N ASP A 52 -22.96 -54.58 -22.66
CA ASP A 52 -23.91 -55.70 -22.57
C ASP A 52 -24.40 -56.00 -21.14
N GLY A 53 -23.87 -55.28 -20.15
CA GLY A 53 -24.18 -55.38 -18.73
C GLY A 53 -23.44 -56.50 -17.98
N MET A 54 -22.58 -57.27 -18.64
CA MET A 54 -21.81 -58.37 -18.05
C MET A 54 -20.30 -58.12 -18.19
N LEU A 55 -19.54 -58.43 -17.14
CA LEU A 55 -18.08 -58.39 -17.23
C LEU A 55 -17.58 -59.63 -17.97
N GLY A 56 -16.87 -59.46 -19.10
CA GLY A 56 -16.28 -60.56 -19.85
C GLY A 56 -14.90 -60.28 -20.43
N GLY A 57 -14.05 -61.31 -20.45
CA GLY A 57 -12.68 -61.25 -21.01
C GLY A 57 -11.79 -60.18 -20.37
N THR A 58 -11.42 -59.15 -21.13
CA THR A 58 -10.46 -58.09 -20.71
C THR A 58 -11.11 -56.77 -20.27
N GLU A 59 -12.43 -56.71 -20.16
CA GLU A 59 -13.17 -55.51 -19.73
C GLU A 59 -12.88 -55.17 -18.26
N ALA A 60 -12.58 -53.91 -17.97
CA ALA A 60 -12.40 -53.43 -16.59
C ALA A 60 -13.76 -53.16 -15.92
N CYS A 61 -14.75 -52.75 -16.71
CA CYS A 61 -16.13 -52.45 -16.32
C CYS A 61 -17.05 -52.70 -17.53
N ASP A 62 -18.38 -52.79 -17.31
CA ASP A 62 -19.38 -52.77 -18.38
C ASP A 62 -20.62 -51.96 -17.96
N GLY A 63 -20.82 -50.79 -18.58
CA GLY A 63 -21.96 -49.92 -18.26
C GLY A 63 -22.01 -49.54 -16.77
N ALA A 64 -23.02 -50.02 -16.05
CA ALA A 64 -23.15 -49.82 -14.60
C ALA A 64 -22.42 -50.89 -13.75
N ASN A 65 -21.94 -51.96 -14.38
CA ASN A 65 -21.20 -53.03 -13.73
C ASN A 65 -19.72 -52.66 -13.62
N LEU A 66 -19.34 -51.97 -12.54
CA LEU A 66 -17.99 -51.47 -12.31
C LEU A 66 -17.05 -52.51 -11.66
N ALA A 67 -17.39 -53.80 -11.68
CA ALA A 67 -16.60 -54.85 -11.02
C ALA A 67 -16.33 -54.61 -9.51
N GLY A 68 -17.24 -53.90 -8.84
CA GLY A 68 -17.08 -53.50 -7.44
C GLY A 68 -16.02 -52.40 -7.21
N GLN A 69 -15.51 -51.78 -8.27
CA GLN A 69 -14.70 -50.58 -8.18
C GLN A 69 -15.58 -49.33 -8.06
N ASP A 70 -15.05 -48.36 -7.33
CA ASP A 70 -15.54 -47.00 -7.20
C ASP A 70 -14.33 -46.04 -7.16
N CYS A 71 -14.59 -44.73 -7.06
CA CYS A 71 -13.53 -43.73 -7.02
C CYS A 71 -12.51 -43.99 -5.89
N THR A 72 -12.96 -44.42 -4.71
CA THR A 72 -12.08 -44.71 -3.56
C THR A 72 -11.15 -45.87 -3.83
N THR A 73 -11.64 -46.94 -4.47
CA THR A 73 -10.80 -48.07 -4.88
C THR A 73 -9.84 -47.72 -6.01
N GLN A 74 -10.14 -46.67 -6.79
CA GLN A 74 -9.26 -46.13 -7.84
C GLN A 74 -8.26 -45.09 -7.32
N GLY A 75 -8.24 -44.81 -6.01
CA GLY A 75 -7.27 -43.92 -5.37
C GLY A 75 -7.70 -42.44 -5.28
N PHE A 76 -8.98 -42.16 -5.50
CA PHE A 76 -9.59 -40.85 -5.30
C PHE A 76 -10.29 -40.79 -3.93
N ASP A 77 -10.66 -39.60 -3.45
CA ASP A 77 -11.34 -39.47 -2.15
C ASP A 77 -12.85 -39.78 -2.26
N GLY A 78 -13.44 -39.61 -3.44
CA GLY A 78 -14.82 -40.01 -3.69
C GLY A 78 -15.33 -39.65 -5.09
N GLY A 79 -16.67 -39.65 -5.24
CA GLY A 79 -17.36 -39.30 -6.48
C GLY A 79 -18.04 -40.48 -7.17
N VAL A 80 -18.36 -40.31 -8.46
CA VAL A 80 -19.03 -41.31 -9.27
C VAL A 80 -18.08 -41.80 -10.36
N LEU A 81 -17.56 -43.02 -10.18
CA LEU A 81 -16.79 -43.70 -11.20
C LEU A 81 -17.75 -44.18 -12.29
N THR A 82 -17.42 -43.95 -13.56
CA THR A 82 -18.24 -44.44 -14.68
C THR A 82 -17.43 -45.38 -15.56
N CYS A 83 -18.13 -46.10 -16.45
CA CYS A 83 -17.50 -46.95 -17.44
C CYS A 83 -17.58 -46.30 -18.82
N SER A 84 -16.44 -46.14 -19.46
CA SER A 84 -16.36 -45.56 -20.81
C SER A 84 -16.95 -46.52 -21.85
N ALA A 85 -17.25 -46.00 -23.05
CA ALA A 85 -17.65 -46.83 -24.20
C ALA A 85 -16.55 -47.80 -24.69
N ALA A 86 -15.34 -47.68 -24.16
CA ALA A 86 -14.23 -48.60 -24.40
C ALA A 86 -14.03 -49.62 -23.27
N CYS A 87 -14.95 -49.68 -22.30
CA CYS A 87 -14.91 -50.57 -21.13
C CYS A 87 -13.66 -50.39 -20.26
N THR A 88 -13.22 -49.14 -20.15
CA THR A 88 -12.24 -48.65 -19.20
C THR A 88 -12.93 -47.80 -18.15
N PHE A 89 -12.39 -47.79 -16.93
CA PHE A 89 -12.85 -46.84 -15.91
C PHE A 89 -12.64 -45.41 -16.40
N ASP A 90 -13.67 -44.59 -16.20
CA ASP A 90 -13.67 -43.16 -16.48
C ASP A 90 -13.81 -42.43 -15.13
N PRO A 91 -12.69 -41.91 -14.59
CA PRO A 91 -12.66 -41.22 -13.31
C PRO A 91 -13.07 -39.75 -13.41
N SER A 92 -13.60 -39.28 -14.55
CA SER A 92 -13.99 -37.86 -14.71
C SER A 92 -15.07 -37.38 -13.73
N GLY A 93 -15.79 -38.30 -13.07
CA GLY A 93 -16.73 -37.98 -11.99
C GLY A 93 -16.17 -38.20 -10.58
N CYS A 94 -14.88 -38.54 -10.44
CA CYS A 94 -14.19 -38.66 -9.16
C CYS A 94 -13.58 -37.31 -8.75
N TYR A 95 -13.41 -37.10 -7.44
CA TYR A 95 -12.71 -35.96 -6.86
C TYR A 95 -11.62 -36.45 -5.91
N ALA A 96 -10.56 -35.67 -5.75
CA ALA A 96 -9.47 -35.95 -4.84
C ALA A 96 -8.85 -34.64 -4.34
N CYS A 97 -8.67 -34.57 -3.02
CA CYS A 97 -8.07 -33.41 -2.40
C CYS A 97 -6.58 -33.31 -2.75
N GLY A 98 -6.17 -32.10 -3.15
CA GLY A 98 -4.82 -31.77 -3.59
C GLY A 98 -4.60 -31.97 -5.09
N ASP A 99 -5.66 -32.07 -5.91
CA ASP A 99 -5.55 -32.17 -7.37
C ASP A 99 -5.52 -30.81 -8.08
N GLY A 100 -5.69 -29.73 -7.31
CA GLY A 100 -5.67 -28.33 -7.73
C GLY A 100 -6.99 -27.81 -8.28
N VAL A 101 -8.11 -28.53 -8.10
CA VAL A 101 -9.44 -28.11 -8.55
C VAL A 101 -10.46 -28.35 -7.45
N VAL A 102 -11.21 -27.31 -7.05
CA VAL A 102 -12.33 -27.49 -6.11
C VAL A 102 -13.42 -28.38 -6.71
N SER A 103 -13.62 -29.56 -6.14
CA SER A 103 -14.56 -30.56 -6.67
C SER A 103 -15.25 -31.39 -5.59
N GLY A 104 -16.45 -31.90 -5.90
CA GLY A 104 -17.21 -32.71 -4.95
C GLY A 104 -17.58 -31.94 -3.67
N PRO A 105 -17.18 -32.41 -2.47
CA PRO A 105 -17.43 -31.79 -1.17
C PRO A 105 -16.29 -30.87 -0.69
N GLU A 106 -15.24 -30.66 -1.48
CA GLU A 106 -14.11 -29.80 -1.12
C GLU A 106 -14.56 -28.34 -0.97
N GLU A 107 -14.04 -27.65 0.04
CA GLU A 107 -14.25 -26.20 0.20
C GLU A 107 -13.21 -25.41 -0.62
N CYS A 108 -12.02 -25.98 -0.76
CA CYS A 108 -10.87 -25.45 -1.50
C CYS A 108 -9.99 -26.62 -1.97
N ASP A 109 -9.02 -26.36 -2.86
CA ASP A 109 -7.97 -27.31 -3.20
C ASP A 109 -6.64 -26.59 -3.48
N ALA A 110 -5.64 -26.80 -2.62
CA ALA A 110 -4.33 -26.20 -2.71
C ALA A 110 -4.40 -24.65 -2.81
N ALA A 111 -4.20 -24.09 -4.01
CA ALA A 111 -4.31 -22.64 -4.26
C ALA A 111 -5.67 -22.23 -4.86
N ASP A 112 -6.48 -23.18 -5.30
CA ASP A 112 -7.84 -22.94 -5.74
C ASP A 112 -8.75 -22.81 -4.51
N LEU A 113 -8.96 -21.58 -4.05
CA LEU A 113 -9.83 -21.28 -2.92
C LEU A 113 -11.32 -21.14 -3.33
N GLY A 114 -11.68 -21.53 -4.56
CA GLY A 114 -13.05 -21.41 -5.05
C GLY A 114 -13.52 -19.95 -5.18
N GLY A 115 -12.59 -19.00 -5.24
CA GLY A 115 -12.87 -17.57 -5.22
C GLY A 115 -13.31 -17.03 -3.87
N GLN A 116 -13.12 -17.79 -2.78
CA GLN A 116 -13.28 -17.29 -1.41
C GLN A 116 -11.99 -16.66 -0.91
N ASP A 117 -12.13 -15.73 0.03
CA ASP A 117 -11.04 -15.15 0.80
C ASP A 117 -11.44 -14.98 2.28
N CYS A 118 -10.54 -14.39 3.08
CA CYS A 118 -10.80 -14.15 4.49
C CYS A 118 -12.01 -13.23 4.73
N LEU A 119 -12.27 -12.27 3.83
CA LEU A 119 -13.41 -11.35 3.95
C LEU A 119 -14.74 -12.09 3.79
N ASP A 120 -14.82 -13.02 2.83
CA ASP A 120 -16.00 -13.87 2.63
C ASP A 120 -16.33 -14.75 3.85
N LEU A 121 -15.30 -15.15 4.61
CA LEU A 121 -15.42 -15.93 5.85
C LEU A 121 -15.70 -15.07 7.10
N GLY A 122 -15.76 -13.75 6.95
CA GLY A 122 -16.13 -12.81 8.02
C GLY A 122 -14.94 -12.24 8.80
N HIS A 123 -13.71 -12.44 8.30
CA HIS A 123 -12.54 -11.72 8.78
C HIS A 123 -12.39 -10.37 8.08
N THR A 124 -11.45 -9.55 8.53
CA THR A 124 -11.19 -8.23 7.91
C THR A 124 -10.14 -8.27 6.80
N GLY A 125 -9.29 -9.29 6.79
CA GLY A 125 -8.27 -9.52 5.77
C GLY A 125 -7.42 -10.74 6.12
N GLY A 126 -6.17 -10.75 5.68
CA GLY A 126 -5.21 -11.84 5.79
C GLY A 126 -5.24 -12.82 4.62
N ASP A 127 -4.38 -13.83 4.72
CA ASP A 127 -4.19 -14.84 3.69
C ASP A 127 -5.00 -16.10 4.01
N LEU A 128 -6.06 -16.35 3.22
CA LEU A 128 -6.80 -17.60 3.30
C LEU A 128 -6.00 -18.72 2.63
N ALA A 129 -5.90 -19.87 3.28
CA ALA A 129 -5.24 -21.05 2.73
C ALA A 129 -6.18 -22.26 2.66
N CYS A 130 -5.71 -23.32 2.02
CA CYS A 130 -6.40 -24.60 1.96
C CYS A 130 -5.59 -25.68 2.70
N ASP A 131 -6.22 -26.37 3.65
CA ASP A 131 -5.54 -27.41 4.41
C ASP A 131 -5.46 -28.75 3.64
N PRO A 132 -4.66 -29.73 4.10
CA PRO A 132 -4.56 -31.04 3.45
C PRO A 132 -5.83 -31.90 3.48
N ALA A 133 -6.89 -31.44 4.14
CA ALA A 133 -8.21 -32.07 4.15
C ALA A 133 -9.21 -31.32 3.24
N CYS A 134 -8.75 -30.33 2.47
CA CYS A 134 -9.54 -29.50 1.57
C CYS A 134 -10.66 -28.72 2.28
N ILE A 135 -10.32 -28.27 3.49
CA ILE A 135 -11.09 -27.32 4.30
C ILE A 135 -10.31 -26.01 4.34
N PHE A 136 -11.04 -24.89 4.41
CA PHE A 136 -10.42 -23.59 4.58
C PHE A 136 -9.53 -23.53 5.83
N ASP A 137 -8.30 -23.08 5.65
CA ASP A 137 -7.36 -22.77 6.72
C ASP A 137 -7.39 -21.26 6.96
N GLU A 138 -8.20 -20.84 7.94
CA GLU A 138 -8.36 -19.45 8.37
C GLU A 138 -7.17 -18.96 9.24
N THR A 139 -6.13 -19.76 9.50
CA THR A 139 -5.06 -19.36 10.43
C THR A 139 -4.20 -18.19 9.93
N GLY A 140 -4.21 -17.92 8.62
CA GLY A 140 -3.60 -16.75 8.00
C GLY A 140 -4.51 -15.52 7.93
N CYS A 141 -5.80 -15.67 8.25
CA CYS A 141 -6.74 -14.55 8.28
C CYS A 141 -6.47 -13.61 9.47
N THR A 142 -6.85 -12.35 9.33
CA THR A 142 -6.64 -11.29 10.31
C THR A 142 -7.94 -10.53 10.62
N ASP A 143 -8.08 -10.16 11.90
CA ASP A 143 -9.21 -9.42 12.46
C ASP A 143 -8.75 -8.07 13.02
N LEU A 144 -8.06 -7.29 12.19
CA LEU A 144 -7.71 -5.92 12.53
C LEU A 144 -8.98 -5.04 12.46
N PRO A 145 -9.20 -4.14 13.42
CA PRO A 145 -10.38 -3.28 13.37
C PRO A 145 -10.39 -2.39 12.12
N LEU A 146 -11.58 -2.02 11.65
CA LEU A 146 -11.77 -0.85 10.80
C LEU A 146 -11.62 0.41 11.66
N PRO A 147 -11.01 1.49 11.13
CA PRO A 147 -10.90 2.73 11.88
C PRO A 147 -12.28 3.39 12.06
N ILE A 148 -12.47 4.09 13.16
CA ILE A 148 -13.61 4.98 13.39
C ILE A 148 -13.17 6.45 13.32
N ALA A 149 -14.14 7.37 13.47
CA ALA A 149 -13.92 8.80 13.40
C ALA A 149 -12.64 9.29 14.11
N GLY A 150 -11.71 9.82 13.32
CA GLY A 150 -10.44 10.43 13.71
C GLY A 150 -9.28 9.47 14.02
N GLU A 151 -9.42 8.16 13.77
CA GLU A 151 -8.36 7.19 14.00
C GLU A 151 -7.39 7.03 12.82
N VAL A 152 -7.81 7.44 11.63
CA VAL A 152 -6.99 7.57 10.41
C VAL A 152 -7.37 8.89 9.77
N VAL A 153 -6.40 9.67 9.29
CA VAL A 153 -6.61 11.02 8.77
C VAL A 153 -5.96 11.23 7.42
N PHE A 154 -6.50 12.11 6.58
CA PHE A 154 -5.79 12.63 5.41
C PHE A 154 -4.59 13.45 5.86
N SER A 155 -3.39 13.08 5.42
CA SER A 155 -2.13 13.75 5.78
C SER A 155 -1.51 14.55 4.64
N GLU A 156 -1.68 14.10 3.40
CA GLU A 156 -1.05 14.75 2.24
C GLU A 156 -1.85 14.47 0.97
N LEU A 157 -2.00 15.49 0.10
CA LEU A 157 -2.75 15.41 -1.16
C LEU A 157 -1.96 16.07 -2.29
N MET A 158 -1.77 15.37 -3.41
CA MET A 158 -1.34 15.97 -4.67
C MET A 158 -2.55 16.17 -5.57
N THR A 159 -3.07 17.40 -5.63
CA THR A 159 -4.24 17.75 -6.45
C THR A 159 -3.88 18.34 -7.81
N GLN A 160 -2.66 18.87 -7.97
CA GLN A 160 -2.21 19.49 -9.22
C GLN A 160 -0.74 19.14 -9.49
N PRO A 161 -0.45 17.97 -10.07
CA PRO A 161 0.91 17.60 -10.46
C PRO A 161 1.48 18.57 -11.51
N LEU A 162 2.78 18.87 -11.45
CA LEU A 162 3.47 19.70 -12.43
C LEU A 162 4.06 18.86 -13.57
N ALA A 163 4.61 17.69 -13.25
CA ALA A 163 5.34 16.86 -14.22
C ALA A 163 4.42 15.91 -15.00
N LEU A 164 3.35 15.45 -14.37
CA LEU A 164 2.39 14.48 -14.92
C LEU A 164 1.01 15.12 -15.10
N SER A 165 0.12 14.41 -15.80
CA SER A 165 -1.29 14.77 -15.81
C SER A 165 -1.98 14.29 -14.53
N ASP A 166 -3.12 14.88 -14.20
CA ASP A 166 -3.92 14.53 -13.02
C ASP A 166 -4.20 13.01 -12.95
N ALA A 167 -4.61 12.43 -14.07
CA ALA A 167 -4.88 11.00 -14.22
C ALA A 167 -3.66 10.08 -14.02
N GLU A 168 -2.45 10.63 -13.91
CA GLU A 168 -1.20 9.89 -13.73
C GLU A 168 -0.45 10.27 -12.45
N GLY A 169 -0.62 11.50 -11.96
CA GLY A 169 0.23 12.11 -10.93
C GLY A 169 -0.49 12.55 -9.66
N GLU A 170 -1.82 12.56 -9.63
CA GLU A 170 -2.54 12.80 -8.37
C GLU A 170 -2.32 11.66 -7.38
N TRP A 171 -2.38 11.96 -6.09
CA TRP A 171 -2.36 10.95 -5.06
C TRP A 171 -2.86 11.50 -3.72
N ILE A 172 -3.20 10.57 -2.84
CA ILE A 172 -3.75 10.78 -1.51
C ILE A 172 -2.89 10.01 -0.52
N GLU A 173 -2.63 10.59 0.63
CA GLU A 173 -2.01 9.88 1.75
C GLU A 173 -2.90 9.92 2.99
N LEU A 174 -2.92 8.79 3.67
CA LEU A 174 -3.57 8.61 4.95
C LEU A 174 -2.53 8.31 6.03
N TYR A 175 -2.74 8.84 7.22
CA TYR A 175 -1.89 8.64 8.39
C TYR A 175 -2.67 8.06 9.56
N ASN A 176 -2.03 7.18 10.34
CA ASN A 176 -2.57 6.63 11.57
C ASN A 176 -1.90 7.26 12.81
N PRO A 177 -2.51 8.27 13.46
CA PRO A 177 -1.97 8.89 14.66
C PRO A 177 -2.08 8.04 15.92
N THR A 178 -2.71 6.87 15.85
CA THR A 178 -3.03 6.06 17.03
C THR A 178 -1.96 5.01 17.32
N ALA A 179 -2.20 4.21 18.37
CA ALA A 179 -1.37 3.06 18.72
C ALA A 179 -1.96 1.71 18.23
N THR A 180 -3.00 1.75 17.40
CA THR A 180 -3.73 0.57 16.90
C THR A 180 -3.48 0.40 15.40
N SER A 181 -3.18 -0.80 14.92
CA SER A 181 -3.17 -1.09 13.48
C SER A 181 -4.59 -1.28 12.96
N PHE A 182 -4.88 -0.73 11.78
CA PHE A 182 -6.20 -0.85 11.14
C PHE A 182 -6.09 -1.54 9.78
N GLN A 183 -7.13 -2.31 9.44
CA GLN A 183 -7.33 -2.80 8.09
C GLN A 183 -8.22 -1.81 7.34
N LEU A 184 -7.79 -1.38 6.15
CA LEU A 184 -8.50 -0.41 5.32
C LEU A 184 -9.25 -1.06 4.15
N ARG A 185 -9.13 -2.38 3.96
CA ARG A 185 -9.95 -3.10 3.00
C ARG A 185 -11.43 -2.81 3.24
N THR A 186 -12.18 -2.62 2.16
CA THR A 186 -13.58 -2.18 2.10
C THR A 186 -13.85 -0.72 2.44
N CYS A 187 -12.87 0.05 2.92
CA CYS A 187 -13.03 1.49 3.06
C CYS A 187 -13.13 2.17 1.69
N THR A 188 -13.86 3.28 1.64
CA THR A 188 -14.00 4.12 0.46
C THR A 188 -13.35 5.47 0.65
N ILE A 189 -12.81 6.00 -0.45
CA ILE A 189 -12.49 7.42 -0.56
C ILE A 189 -13.55 8.03 -1.47
N ASP A 190 -14.34 8.93 -0.92
CA ASP A 190 -15.47 9.55 -1.58
C ASP A 190 -15.19 11.04 -1.81
N LEU A 191 -15.27 11.48 -3.07
CA LEU A 191 -15.32 12.88 -3.43
C LEU A 191 -16.78 13.33 -3.40
N VAL A 192 -17.08 14.38 -2.63
CA VAL A 192 -18.47 14.84 -2.46
C VAL A 192 -19.01 15.51 -3.73
N ALA A 193 -18.18 16.25 -4.46
CA ALA A 193 -18.57 16.97 -5.67
C ALA A 193 -17.39 17.14 -6.65
N PRO A 194 -17.46 16.60 -7.89
CA PRO A 194 -18.47 15.63 -8.35
C PRO A 194 -18.48 14.38 -7.48
N ALA A 195 -19.64 13.71 -7.41
CA ALA A 195 -19.76 12.48 -6.63
C ALA A 195 -18.99 11.35 -7.33
N GLU A 196 -17.80 11.06 -6.82
CA GLU A 196 -16.86 10.04 -7.30
C GLU A 196 -16.37 9.23 -6.10
N SER A 197 -15.99 7.98 -6.32
CA SER A 197 -15.69 7.05 -5.22
C SER A 197 -14.77 5.94 -5.69
N ILE A 198 -13.80 5.59 -4.85
CA ILE A 198 -12.99 4.37 -4.98
C ILE A 198 -13.16 3.52 -3.73
N THR A 199 -13.04 2.21 -3.89
CA THR A 199 -13.05 1.25 -2.79
C THR A 199 -11.70 0.57 -2.73
N ILE A 200 -11.12 0.50 -1.54
CA ILE A 200 -9.92 -0.29 -1.28
C ILE A 200 -10.34 -1.76 -1.25
N ASP A 201 -10.13 -2.47 -2.35
CA ASP A 201 -10.62 -3.85 -2.53
C ASP A 201 -9.57 -4.93 -2.22
N VAL A 202 -8.37 -4.51 -1.86
CA VAL A 202 -7.26 -5.35 -1.41
C VAL A 202 -7.03 -5.18 0.10
N ASP A 203 -6.29 -6.11 0.69
CA ASP A 203 -5.79 -5.95 2.05
C ASP A 203 -4.78 -4.81 2.10
N LEU A 204 -5.09 -3.78 2.90
CA LEU A 204 -4.23 -2.62 3.12
C LEU A 204 -4.23 -2.30 4.61
N VAL A 205 -3.12 -2.60 5.29
CA VAL A 205 -2.96 -2.37 6.72
C VAL A 205 -2.20 -1.06 6.95
N ILE A 206 -2.73 -0.21 7.81
CA ILE A 206 -2.03 0.98 8.29
C ILE A 206 -1.64 0.80 9.76
N ASP A 207 -0.34 0.66 10.01
CA ASP A 207 0.23 0.49 11.33
C ASP A 207 0.33 1.82 12.11
N PRO A 208 0.49 1.79 13.45
CA PRO A 208 0.67 2.97 14.28
C PRO A 208 1.79 3.89 13.80
N GLY A 209 1.48 5.18 13.61
CA GLY A 209 2.44 6.18 13.15
C GLY A 209 2.93 5.97 11.72
N MET A 210 2.26 5.14 10.93
CA MET A 210 2.61 4.88 9.53
C MET A 210 1.64 5.60 8.59
N HIS A 211 2.14 5.82 7.38
CA HIS A 211 1.41 6.40 6.25
C HIS A 211 1.08 5.31 5.24
N VAL A 212 -0.02 5.47 4.51
CA VAL A 212 -0.31 4.71 3.28
C VAL A 212 -0.70 5.67 2.17
N THR A 213 -0.20 5.37 0.97
CA THR A 213 -0.37 6.21 -0.22
C THR A 213 -1.28 5.52 -1.23
N LEU A 214 -2.19 6.29 -1.82
CA LEU A 214 -3.14 5.84 -2.80
C LEU A 214 -3.00 6.72 -4.05
N ALA A 215 -2.91 6.12 -5.24
CA ALA A 215 -2.80 6.87 -6.50
C ALA A 215 -3.59 6.22 -7.65
N PRO A 216 -3.90 6.94 -8.76
CA PRO A 216 -4.44 6.31 -9.95
C PRO A 216 -3.38 5.43 -10.61
N PHE A 217 -3.78 4.25 -11.08
CA PHE A 217 -2.94 3.36 -11.85
C PHE A 217 -2.51 4.01 -13.16
N SER A 218 -1.20 4.15 -13.35
CA SER A 218 -0.59 4.60 -14.59
C SER A 218 0.67 3.77 -14.89
N ALA A 219 1.05 3.68 -16.17
CA ALA A 219 2.19 2.84 -16.57
C ALA A 219 3.55 3.31 -15.99
N GLY A 220 3.64 4.57 -15.55
CA GLY A 220 4.83 5.15 -14.93
C GLY A 220 4.69 5.41 -13.42
N GLY A 221 3.48 5.30 -12.87
CA GLY A 221 3.15 5.76 -11.52
C GLY A 221 3.31 7.29 -11.34
N PRO A 222 2.95 7.81 -10.15
CA PRO A 222 3.11 9.23 -9.81
C PRO A 222 4.55 9.64 -9.48
N GLY A 223 5.54 8.77 -9.72
CA GLY A 223 6.95 8.99 -9.35
C GLY A 223 7.42 8.24 -8.11
N PHE A 224 6.53 7.50 -7.46
CA PHE A 224 6.79 6.54 -6.38
C PHE A 224 5.91 5.29 -6.58
N ALA A 225 6.02 4.29 -5.70
CA ALA A 225 5.17 3.09 -5.72
C ALA A 225 4.05 3.25 -4.67
N PRO A 226 2.78 3.46 -5.08
CA PRO A 226 1.66 3.59 -4.14
C PRO A 226 1.37 2.28 -3.41
N ASP A 227 0.82 2.37 -2.21
CA ASP A 227 0.35 1.22 -1.44
C ASP A 227 -0.98 0.67 -1.98
N PHE A 228 -1.78 1.52 -2.61
CA PHE A 228 -2.98 1.15 -3.36
C PHE A 228 -3.12 1.95 -4.66
N GLU A 229 -3.58 1.28 -5.71
CA GLU A 229 -3.81 1.89 -7.02
C GLU A 229 -5.26 1.72 -7.47
N TRP A 230 -5.91 2.79 -7.96
CA TRP A 230 -7.26 2.72 -8.54
C TRP A 230 -7.28 3.00 -10.05
N PRO A 231 -8.27 2.52 -10.81
CA PRO A 231 -8.43 2.93 -12.21
C PRO A 231 -8.68 4.44 -12.32
N ALA A 232 -7.81 5.18 -13.01
CA ALA A 232 -7.85 6.66 -13.12
C ALA A 232 -9.19 7.29 -13.59
N ALA A 233 -10.15 6.48 -14.07
CA ALA A 233 -11.48 6.93 -14.45
C ALA A 233 -12.51 6.93 -13.30
N MET A 234 -12.13 6.44 -12.11
CA MET A 234 -13.04 6.33 -10.96
C MET A 234 -13.05 7.56 -10.06
N LEU A 235 -11.90 8.24 -9.95
CA LEU A 235 -11.71 9.43 -9.12
C LEU A 235 -10.64 10.32 -9.75
N THR A 236 -10.96 11.59 -9.94
CA THR A 236 -10.01 12.70 -10.22
C THR A 236 -10.16 13.76 -9.14
N LEU A 237 -9.05 14.19 -8.54
CA LEU A 237 -9.07 15.23 -7.52
C LEU A 237 -9.33 16.60 -8.17
N PRO A 238 -10.28 17.40 -7.68
CA PRO A 238 -10.44 18.75 -8.21
C PRO A 238 -9.23 19.63 -7.88
N ASP A 239 -8.71 20.36 -8.86
CA ASP A 239 -7.64 21.36 -8.67
C ASP A 239 -7.98 22.50 -7.70
N VAL A 240 -9.27 22.88 -7.65
CA VAL A 240 -9.69 24.18 -7.11
C VAL A 240 -10.44 24.05 -5.79
N VAL A 241 -11.47 23.21 -5.72
CA VAL A 241 -12.24 22.95 -4.50
C VAL A 241 -12.67 21.50 -4.53
N GLY A 242 -12.34 20.77 -3.47
CA GLY A 242 -12.75 19.38 -3.29
C GLY A 242 -13.06 19.09 -1.83
N GLU A 243 -13.88 18.09 -1.60
CA GLU A 243 -14.12 17.52 -0.28
C GLU A 243 -13.99 16.00 -0.40
N LEU A 244 -12.93 15.45 0.18
CA LEU A 244 -12.67 14.02 0.26
C LEU A 244 -13.14 13.50 1.61
N GLN A 245 -13.68 12.29 1.61
CA GLN A 245 -14.17 11.60 2.79
C GLN A 245 -13.63 10.17 2.81
N LEU A 246 -13.05 9.75 3.93
CA LEU A 246 -12.72 8.35 4.20
C LEU A 246 -13.89 7.72 4.95
N ASP A 247 -14.58 6.76 4.35
CA ASP A 247 -15.63 5.98 5.01
C ASP A 247 -15.20 4.52 5.16
N CYS A 248 -15.35 3.97 6.37
CA CYS A 248 -15.09 2.57 6.65
C CYS A 248 -16.30 1.93 7.33
N GLY A 249 -16.91 0.94 6.67
CA GLY A 249 -18.07 0.24 7.23
C GLY A 249 -19.31 1.13 7.44
N GLY A 250 -19.45 2.22 6.69
CA GLY A 250 -20.53 3.21 6.82
C GLY A 250 -20.28 4.26 7.91
N VAL A 251 -19.05 4.37 8.39
CA VAL A 251 -18.61 5.40 9.35
C VAL A 251 -17.68 6.36 8.62
N LEU A 252 -18.04 7.65 8.62
CA LEU A 252 -17.12 8.71 8.23
C LEU A 252 -15.97 8.75 9.24
N VAL A 253 -14.82 8.26 8.81
CA VAL A 253 -13.58 8.21 9.59
C VAL A 253 -12.94 9.58 9.60
N ASP A 254 -12.84 10.20 8.43
CA ASP A 254 -12.21 11.50 8.28
C ASP A 254 -12.68 12.21 7.02
N ALA A 255 -12.52 13.53 6.98
CA ALA A 255 -12.81 14.34 5.81
C ALA A 255 -11.83 15.51 5.69
N VAL A 256 -11.57 15.94 4.46
CA VAL A 256 -10.80 17.15 4.19
C VAL A 256 -11.48 17.94 3.07
N ALA A 257 -11.82 19.20 3.38
CA ALA A 257 -12.43 20.13 2.44
C ALA A 257 -11.44 21.25 2.09
N TYR A 258 -10.74 21.08 0.98
CA TYR A 258 -9.70 22.00 0.52
C TYR A 258 -10.25 23.01 -0.52
N ASP A 259 -9.53 24.13 -0.68
CA ASP A 259 -9.95 25.24 -1.52
C ASP A 259 -8.83 25.79 -2.44
N ASP A 260 -9.11 26.94 -3.06
CA ASP A 260 -8.37 27.48 -4.21
C ASP A 260 -7.15 28.33 -3.83
N GLY A 261 -6.51 28.05 -2.69
CA GLY A 261 -5.45 28.90 -2.15
C GLY A 261 -5.95 29.92 -1.12
N THR A 262 -7.24 29.92 -0.81
CA THR A 262 -7.83 30.93 0.10
C THR A 262 -7.55 30.59 1.56
N THR A 263 -7.72 29.31 1.93
CA THR A 263 -7.41 28.80 3.27
C THR A 263 -6.49 27.59 3.25
N PHE A 264 -6.48 26.82 2.17
CA PHE A 264 -5.57 25.70 1.96
C PHE A 264 -4.52 26.05 0.90
N PRO A 265 -3.32 25.45 0.93
CA PRO A 265 -2.35 25.56 -0.15
C PRO A 265 -2.91 25.08 -1.50
N ALA A 266 -2.48 25.67 -2.62
CA ALA A 266 -2.96 25.29 -3.95
C ALA A 266 -1.92 25.53 -5.06
N THR A 267 -0.62 25.43 -4.75
CA THR A 267 0.44 25.65 -5.73
C THR A 267 0.65 24.41 -6.61
N PRO A 268 0.54 24.54 -7.94
CA PRO A 268 0.80 23.42 -8.84
C PRO A 268 2.21 22.86 -8.67
N GLY A 269 2.31 21.53 -8.60
CA GLY A 269 3.54 20.80 -8.34
C GLY A 269 3.93 20.70 -6.87
N ALA A 270 3.12 21.19 -5.94
CA ALA A 270 3.32 20.99 -4.51
C ALA A 270 2.07 20.35 -3.91
N THR A 271 2.27 19.38 -3.04
CA THR A 271 1.18 18.81 -2.25
C THR A 271 0.58 19.84 -1.30
N LEU A 272 -0.69 19.63 -0.97
CA LEU A 272 -1.26 20.08 0.29
C LEU A 272 -0.78 19.08 1.34
N GLN A 273 -0.01 19.54 2.31
CA GLN A 273 0.57 18.68 3.33
C GLN A 273 0.18 19.19 4.73
N LEU A 274 -0.35 18.30 5.56
CA LEU A 274 -0.68 18.60 6.96
C LEU A 274 0.60 18.73 7.78
N ASP A 275 0.66 19.72 8.67
CA ASP A 275 1.82 19.94 9.54
C ASP A 275 2.14 18.69 10.36
N ALA A 276 3.40 18.27 10.35
CA ALA A 276 3.90 17.13 11.12
C ALA A 276 3.64 17.27 12.64
N ALA A 277 3.52 18.49 13.17
CA ALA A 277 3.13 18.73 14.56
C ALA A 277 1.64 18.47 14.83
N HIS A 278 0.81 18.44 13.79
CA HIS A 278 -0.65 18.50 13.87
C HIS A 278 -1.34 17.41 13.01
N LEU A 279 -0.81 16.19 13.01
CA LEU A 279 -1.34 15.05 12.27
C LEU A 279 -2.56 14.41 12.95
N ASP A 280 -3.65 15.17 13.12
CA ASP A 280 -4.89 14.68 13.72
C ASP A 280 -6.16 15.22 13.03
N ALA A 281 -7.29 14.60 13.37
CA ALA A 281 -8.59 14.82 12.73
C ALA A 281 -9.26 16.16 13.08
N ALA A 282 -8.70 16.94 14.00
CA ALA A 282 -9.17 18.29 14.29
C ALA A 282 -8.32 19.33 13.55
N ALA A 283 -7.03 19.06 13.38
CA ALA A 283 -6.11 19.93 12.66
C ALA A 283 -6.28 19.82 11.15
N ASN A 284 -6.55 18.63 10.60
CA ASN A 284 -6.76 18.45 9.17
C ASN A 284 -8.02 19.21 8.63
N ASP A 285 -8.97 19.55 9.50
CA ASP A 285 -10.12 20.42 9.22
C ASP A 285 -9.77 21.92 9.14
N LEU A 286 -8.55 22.31 9.52
CA LEU A 286 -8.11 23.70 9.61
C LEU A 286 -7.07 23.99 8.53
N GLY A 287 -7.42 24.75 7.49
CA GLY A 287 -6.47 25.11 6.43
C GLY A 287 -5.16 25.75 6.92
N ALA A 288 -5.16 26.39 8.09
CA ALA A 288 -3.95 26.94 8.72
C ALA A 288 -2.94 25.89 9.20
N SER A 289 -3.35 24.63 9.34
CA SER A 289 -2.49 23.49 9.65
C SER A 289 -1.93 22.84 8.38
N TRP A 290 -2.30 23.31 7.19
CA TRP A 290 -1.80 22.78 5.92
C TRP A 290 -0.79 23.76 5.29
N CYS A 291 0.27 23.21 4.72
CA CYS A 291 1.29 23.95 3.98
C CYS A 291 1.65 23.24 2.67
N GLU A 292 2.39 23.94 1.81
CA GLU A 292 2.91 23.36 0.57
C GLU A 292 3.99 22.33 0.90
N GLY A 293 3.94 21.17 0.27
CA GLY A 293 5.07 20.24 0.26
C GLY A 293 6.33 20.92 -0.30
N THR A 294 7.46 20.73 0.36
CA THR A 294 8.75 21.36 -0.02
C THR A 294 9.82 20.36 -0.44
N ALA A 295 9.67 19.09 -0.05
CA ALA A 295 10.61 18.04 -0.39
C ALA A 295 10.39 17.56 -1.84
N SER A 296 11.42 17.58 -2.69
CA SER A 296 11.25 17.08 -4.05
C SER A 296 11.22 15.55 -4.08
N TYR A 297 10.16 14.98 -4.67
CA TYR A 297 10.04 13.53 -4.86
C TYR A 297 10.04 13.10 -6.33
N PHE A 298 9.53 13.94 -7.26
CA PHE A 298 9.48 13.57 -8.67
C PHE A 298 9.50 14.75 -9.65
N MET A 299 10.55 14.87 -10.47
CA MET A 299 10.59 15.76 -11.65
C MET A 299 10.10 17.22 -11.46
N GLY A 300 10.23 17.78 -10.25
CA GLY A 300 9.77 19.13 -9.91
C GLY A 300 8.55 19.16 -9.00
N ASP A 301 7.83 18.04 -8.88
CA ASP A 301 6.80 17.82 -7.88
C ASP A 301 7.42 17.70 -6.48
N LEU A 302 6.74 18.32 -5.52
CA LEU A 302 7.12 18.45 -4.12
C LEU A 302 6.07 17.81 -3.21
N GLY A 303 6.52 17.08 -2.20
CA GLY A 303 5.72 16.30 -1.26
C GLY A 303 6.51 15.16 -0.62
N THR A 304 5.91 14.43 0.29
CA THR A 304 6.54 13.39 1.12
C THR A 304 5.84 12.02 1.05
N PRO A 305 5.49 11.49 -0.15
CA PRO A 305 4.67 10.29 -0.26
C PRO A 305 5.28 9.08 0.49
N GLY A 306 4.54 8.59 1.48
CA GLY A 306 4.88 7.45 2.34
C GLY A 306 5.93 7.76 3.41
N ALA A 307 6.27 9.02 3.61
CA ALA A 307 7.25 9.48 4.59
C ALA A 307 6.62 10.50 5.55
N ASP A 308 7.34 10.85 6.63
CA ASP A 308 6.86 11.89 7.53
C ASP A 308 6.76 13.24 6.80
N ASN A 309 5.58 13.86 6.91
CA ASN A 309 5.34 15.23 6.49
C ASN A 309 6.41 16.20 7.03
N SER A 310 6.66 17.26 6.26
CA SER A 310 7.47 18.39 6.73
C SER A 310 6.70 19.24 7.75
N TYR A 311 7.41 19.97 8.61
CA TYR A 311 6.79 20.97 9.47
C TYR A 311 6.47 22.22 8.66
N CYS A 312 5.32 22.85 8.93
CA CYS A 312 4.87 23.97 8.11
C CYS A 312 5.55 25.29 8.45
N SER A 313 5.96 25.50 9.71
CA SER A 313 6.62 26.74 10.10
C SER A 313 7.41 26.61 11.41
N VAL A 314 8.15 27.66 11.73
CA VAL A 314 8.74 27.87 13.06
C VAL A 314 7.76 28.71 13.88
N ASP A 315 7.17 28.13 14.93
CA ASP A 315 6.13 28.76 15.76
C ASP A 315 6.61 30.06 16.43
N PHE A 316 7.86 30.06 16.87
CA PHE A 316 8.49 31.22 17.47
C PHE A 316 9.99 31.21 17.22
N CYS A 317 10.57 32.37 16.92
CA CYS A 317 12.01 32.56 16.98
C CYS A 317 12.42 34.00 17.28
N ARG A 318 13.65 34.21 17.77
CA ARG A 318 14.26 35.54 17.93
C ARG A 318 15.78 35.49 17.84
N LEU A 319 16.39 36.60 17.44
CA LEU A 319 17.78 36.90 17.77
C LEU A 319 17.85 37.14 19.29
N GLN A 320 18.60 36.31 20.01
CA GLN A 320 18.67 36.37 21.45
C GLN A 320 19.77 37.31 21.95
N PHE A 321 20.98 37.18 21.40
CA PHE A 321 22.15 37.94 21.83
C PHE A 321 23.29 37.81 20.80
N PRO A 322 24.12 38.83 20.60
CA PRO A 322 23.94 40.22 21.03
C PRO A 322 22.87 40.94 20.20
N LEU A 323 22.08 41.80 20.84
CA LEU A 323 21.16 42.72 20.16
C LEU A 323 21.84 44.00 19.67
N SER A 324 23.02 44.31 20.22
CA SER A 324 23.84 45.42 19.80
C SER A 324 25.30 45.08 20.02
N LEU A 325 26.11 45.23 18.98
CA LEU A 325 27.54 44.94 18.99
C LEU A 325 28.31 46.03 18.24
N MET A 326 29.35 46.57 18.87
CA MET A 326 30.32 47.45 18.23
C MET A 326 31.72 46.89 18.47
N ASP A 327 32.44 46.53 17.41
CA ASP A 327 33.81 46.00 17.53
C ASP A 327 34.63 46.19 16.23
N THR A 328 35.89 45.77 16.23
CA THR A 328 36.79 45.83 15.07
C THR A 328 36.39 44.80 14.00
N ALA A 329 36.45 45.19 12.72
CA ALA A 329 36.22 44.29 11.60
C ALA A 329 37.11 43.02 11.68
N SER A 330 36.60 41.88 11.19
CA SER A 330 37.29 40.58 11.20
C SER A 330 37.54 39.95 12.59
N THR A 331 37.05 40.53 13.69
CA THR A 331 36.93 39.78 14.95
C THR A 331 35.80 38.76 14.85
N VAL A 332 35.79 37.77 15.75
CA VAL A 332 34.76 36.73 15.79
C VAL A 332 33.96 36.88 17.08
N HIS A 333 32.64 36.89 16.95
CA HIS A 333 31.71 36.89 18.08
C HIS A 333 30.66 35.80 17.92
N THR A 334 30.26 35.20 19.03
CA THR A 334 29.18 34.22 19.05
C THR A 334 27.85 34.93 19.17
N PHE A 335 26.98 34.69 18.20
CA PHE A 335 25.58 35.09 18.21
C PHE A 335 24.73 33.90 18.65
N TYR A 336 23.59 34.20 19.25
CA TYR A 336 22.64 33.23 19.79
C TYR A 336 21.25 33.57 19.27
N GLY A 337 20.53 32.57 18.80
CA GLY A 337 19.13 32.65 18.41
C GLY A 337 18.34 31.63 19.20
N ARG A 338 17.07 31.91 19.47
CA ARG A 338 16.15 30.96 20.09
C ARG A 338 15.01 30.66 19.17
N LEU A 339 14.50 29.43 19.23
CA LEU A 339 13.31 29.02 18.52
C LEU A 339 12.44 28.09 19.35
N TYR A 340 11.16 28.01 19.00
CA TYR A 340 10.24 26.97 19.38
C TYR A 340 9.57 26.42 18.12
N VAL A 341 9.53 25.09 18.05
CA VAL A 341 8.78 24.32 17.04
C VAL A 341 8.08 23.19 17.79
N GLU A 342 6.75 23.19 17.76
CA GLU A 342 5.94 22.20 18.48
C GLU A 342 6.32 20.76 18.07
N GLY A 343 6.52 19.90 19.06
CA GLY A 343 6.94 18.50 18.85
C GLY A 343 8.42 18.30 18.56
N LEU A 344 9.18 19.35 18.20
CA LEU A 344 10.62 19.26 17.97
C LEU A 344 11.45 19.80 19.14
N THR A 345 11.17 21.02 19.60
CA THR A 345 12.01 21.71 20.58
C THR A 345 11.48 21.67 22.02
N ASP A 346 10.37 20.96 22.25
CA ASP A 346 9.67 20.89 23.53
C ASP A 346 9.64 19.47 24.13
N GLN A 347 10.53 18.60 23.66
CA GLN A 347 10.64 17.23 24.15
C GLN A 347 11.32 17.18 25.52
N SER A 348 12.15 18.16 25.83
CA SER A 348 12.83 18.32 27.11
C SER A 348 13.06 19.79 27.46
N THR A 349 13.65 20.05 28.64
CA THR A 349 14.08 21.42 29.01
C THR A 349 15.51 21.74 28.57
N SER A 350 16.20 20.77 27.98
CA SER A 350 17.53 20.93 27.38
C SER A 350 17.36 21.10 25.87
N VAL A 351 18.45 21.38 25.15
CA VAL A 351 18.39 21.48 23.68
C VAL A 351 18.02 20.14 23.05
N ASP A 352 16.93 20.12 22.29
CA ASP A 352 16.38 18.99 21.55
C ASP A 352 16.79 19.08 20.07
N ALA A 353 18.09 18.88 19.81
CA ALA A 353 18.64 18.99 18.47
C ALA A 353 17.99 17.99 17.47
N ASP A 354 17.25 18.51 16.49
CA ASP A 354 16.61 17.75 15.42
C ASP A 354 17.24 18.07 14.05
N PRO A 355 17.54 17.06 13.20
CA PRO A 355 18.16 17.28 11.89
C PRO A 355 17.32 18.08 10.88
N ARG A 356 16.01 18.23 11.11
CA ARG A 356 15.13 19.06 10.28
C ARG A 356 15.28 20.55 10.60
N VAL A 357 15.66 20.85 11.85
CA VAL A 357 15.84 22.22 12.31
C VAL A 357 17.24 22.72 12.00
N SER A 358 17.33 23.90 11.41
CA SER A 358 18.59 24.58 11.16
C SER A 358 18.46 26.07 11.45
N GLY A 359 19.56 26.68 11.89
CA GLY A 359 19.59 28.07 12.36
C GLY A 359 20.79 28.82 11.79
N TRP A 360 20.56 30.06 11.36
CA TRP A 360 21.58 30.91 10.77
C TRP A 360 21.54 32.30 11.38
N VAL A 361 22.72 32.87 11.63
CA VAL A 361 22.84 34.31 11.87
C VAL A 361 23.17 34.99 10.55
N GLY A 362 22.58 36.16 10.33
CA GLY A 362 22.87 36.97 9.16
C GLY A 362 23.14 38.41 9.52
N TYR A 363 23.82 39.09 8.60
CA TYR A 363 23.93 40.55 8.61
C TYR A 363 23.65 41.12 7.22
N GLY A 364 23.02 42.29 7.18
CA GLY A 364 22.65 43.00 5.96
C GLY A 364 22.81 44.51 6.08
N PRO A 365 22.59 45.26 5.00
CA PRO A 365 22.60 46.72 5.06
C PRO A 365 21.65 47.26 6.16
N ASP A 366 22.07 48.30 6.87
CA ASP A 366 21.26 48.99 7.88
C ASP A 366 19.91 49.45 7.30
N GLY A 367 18.82 49.10 7.99
CA GLY A 367 17.46 49.47 7.62
C GLY A 367 16.81 48.58 6.56
N THR A 368 17.24 47.34 6.36
CA THR A 368 16.69 46.44 5.32
C THR A 368 16.07 45.15 5.87
N ASP A 369 15.15 44.60 5.07
CA ASP A 369 14.41 43.38 5.39
C ASP A 369 15.09 42.16 4.73
N PRO A 370 15.55 41.17 5.52
CA PRO A 370 16.22 39.97 5.02
C PRO A 370 15.36 39.09 4.11
N ALA A 371 14.03 39.18 4.19
CA ALA A 371 13.13 38.37 3.36
C ALA A 371 13.14 38.81 1.88
N VAL A 372 13.53 40.06 1.60
CA VAL A 372 13.47 40.65 0.25
C VAL A 372 14.79 41.24 -0.23
N ASP A 373 15.74 41.51 0.66
CA ASP A 373 17.05 42.06 0.30
C ASP A 373 18.11 40.95 0.16
N PRO A 374 18.55 40.62 -1.07
CA PRO A 374 19.55 39.57 -1.30
C PRO A 374 20.97 39.96 -0.86
N ALA A 375 21.19 41.19 -0.36
CA ALA A 375 22.49 41.63 0.15
C ALA A 375 22.84 41.02 1.51
N TRP A 376 21.89 40.39 2.19
CA TRP A 376 22.12 39.71 3.46
C TRP A 376 23.06 38.51 3.30
N VAL A 377 24.02 38.41 4.21
CA VAL A 377 24.99 37.32 4.27
C VAL A 377 24.65 36.44 5.47
N TRP A 378 24.54 35.13 5.24
CA TRP A 378 24.12 34.15 6.24
C TRP A 378 25.24 33.17 6.58
N VAL A 379 25.36 32.84 7.86
CA VAL A 379 26.28 31.83 8.38
C VAL A 379 25.48 30.85 9.21
N GLU A 380 25.60 29.56 8.88
CA GLU A 380 24.91 28.48 9.57
C GLU A 380 25.54 28.20 10.93
N GLY A 381 24.69 27.95 11.91
CA GLY A 381 25.06 27.67 13.29
C GLY A 381 24.87 26.22 13.68
N MET A 382 25.01 25.97 14.96
CA MET A 382 24.73 24.67 15.57
C MET A 382 23.89 24.85 16.83
N PRO A 383 23.15 23.82 17.26
CA PRO A 383 22.47 23.83 18.54
C PRO A 383 23.46 24.09 19.70
N ASN A 384 23.09 24.98 20.62
CA ASN A 384 23.89 25.31 21.80
C ASN A 384 23.67 24.24 22.89
N ALA A 385 24.43 23.15 22.85
CA ALA A 385 24.29 22.04 23.81
C ALA A 385 24.48 22.43 25.30
N ALA A 386 24.97 23.64 25.60
CA ALA A 386 25.10 24.14 26.97
C ALA A 386 23.86 24.91 27.46
N TRP A 387 22.88 25.15 26.60
CA TRP A 387 21.63 25.82 26.93
C TRP A 387 20.71 24.94 27.80
N ASP A 388 20.03 25.59 28.75
CA ASP A 388 19.03 24.99 29.64
C ASP A 388 17.82 25.93 29.68
N GLY A 389 16.81 25.61 28.88
CA GLY A 389 15.56 26.36 28.77
C GLY A 389 14.80 26.38 30.10
N GLY A 390 14.86 25.29 30.87
CA GLY A 390 14.24 25.21 32.19
C GLY A 390 14.82 26.23 33.18
N ALA A 391 16.14 26.35 33.23
CA ALA A 391 16.83 27.34 34.07
C ALA A 391 16.58 28.78 33.60
N ALA A 392 16.38 28.99 32.30
CA ALA A 392 16.10 30.30 31.72
C ALA A 392 14.64 30.74 31.78
N GLY A 393 13.72 29.83 32.16
CA GLY A 393 12.28 30.10 32.17
C GLY A 393 11.63 30.02 30.79
N GLU A 394 12.30 29.36 29.84
CA GLU A 394 11.84 29.10 28.47
C GLU A 394 12.01 27.62 28.15
N PRO A 395 11.28 26.73 28.86
CA PRO A 395 11.55 25.28 28.83
C PRO A 395 11.33 24.63 27.47
N ASN A 396 10.60 25.27 26.55
CA ASN A 396 10.28 24.73 25.22
C ASN A 396 11.14 25.33 24.11
N ASN A 397 12.02 26.28 24.45
CA ASN A 397 12.83 26.97 23.44
C ASN A 397 14.21 26.36 23.38
N ASP A 398 14.61 26.00 22.17
CA ASP A 398 15.99 25.65 21.86
C ASP A 398 16.81 26.88 21.54
N GLU A 399 18.11 26.84 21.86
CA GLU A 399 19.07 27.90 21.53
C GLU A 399 20.09 27.38 20.52
N TYR A 400 20.33 28.16 19.48
CA TYR A 400 21.36 27.93 18.46
C TYR A 400 22.43 28.99 18.60
N GLN A 401 23.68 28.64 18.30
CA GLN A 401 24.81 29.55 18.34
C GLN A 401 25.60 29.54 17.03
N VAL A 402 26.09 30.71 16.63
CA VAL A 402 26.92 30.87 15.42
C VAL A 402 28.10 31.78 15.73
N ASP A 403 29.31 31.34 15.39
CA ASP A 403 30.50 32.20 15.43
C ASP A 403 30.58 33.02 14.13
N LEU A 404 30.23 34.30 14.21
CA LEU A 404 30.24 35.23 13.08
C LEU A 404 31.54 36.05 13.06
N MET A 405 32.26 35.99 11.94
CA MET A 405 33.34 36.94 11.66
C MET A 405 32.75 38.27 11.21
N LEU A 406 33.07 39.35 11.92
CA LEU A 406 32.49 40.65 11.66
C LEU A 406 32.88 41.20 10.28
N PRO A 407 31.93 41.82 9.54
CA PRO A 407 32.16 42.34 8.19
C PRO A 407 33.15 43.52 8.16
N SER A 408 33.41 44.01 6.95
CA SER A 408 34.14 45.26 6.74
C SER A 408 33.47 46.44 7.47
N VAL A 409 34.26 47.46 7.80
CA VAL A 409 33.79 48.70 8.45
C VAL A 409 32.47 49.21 7.87
N GLY A 410 31.46 49.36 8.74
CA GLY A 410 30.10 49.74 8.38
C GLY A 410 29.12 49.53 9.52
N VAL A 411 27.87 49.96 9.29
CA VAL A 411 26.72 49.70 10.17
C VAL A 411 25.79 48.72 9.43
N TYR A 412 25.33 47.72 10.14
CA TYR A 412 24.57 46.59 9.62
C TYR A 412 23.42 46.25 10.57
N ASP A 413 22.34 45.77 9.99
CA ASP A 413 21.33 45.00 10.72
C ASP A 413 21.78 43.55 10.85
N THR A 414 21.41 42.91 11.95
CA THR A 414 21.64 41.49 12.23
C THR A 414 20.35 40.82 12.65
N ALA A 415 20.20 39.57 12.24
CA ALA A 415 19.00 38.77 12.48
C ALA A 415 19.37 37.30 12.59
N TYR A 416 18.48 36.51 13.18
CA TYR A 416 18.47 35.06 12.98
C TYR A 416 17.47 34.69 11.91
N ARG A 417 17.67 33.53 11.30
CA ARG A 417 16.59 32.81 10.62
C ARG A 417 16.66 31.33 10.97
N PHE A 418 15.52 30.67 10.93
CA PHE A 418 15.40 29.22 11.13
C PHE A 418 14.58 28.59 10.03
N SER A 419 14.81 27.30 9.80
CA SER A 419 14.10 26.47 8.83
C SER A 419 13.85 25.11 9.46
N VAL A 420 12.72 24.52 9.10
CA VAL A 420 12.26 23.19 9.53
C VAL A 420 12.06 22.24 8.35
N ASP A 421 12.43 22.68 7.15
CA ASP A 421 12.16 22.02 5.86
C ASP A 421 13.44 21.89 5.00
N GLY A 422 14.60 21.75 5.66
CA GLY A 422 15.88 21.58 4.98
C GLY A 422 16.38 22.84 4.25
N GLY A 423 15.90 24.01 4.64
CA GLY A 423 16.28 25.31 4.07
C GLY A 423 15.50 25.71 2.82
N ALA A 424 14.35 25.09 2.56
CA ALA A 424 13.46 25.49 1.48
C ALA A 424 12.74 26.81 1.82
N THR A 425 12.25 26.93 3.06
CA THR A 425 11.66 28.15 3.62
C THR A 425 12.37 28.58 4.89
N PHE A 426 12.19 29.85 5.28
CA PHE A 426 12.83 30.43 6.45
C PHE A 426 11.90 31.37 7.19
N THR A 427 11.85 31.23 8.52
CA THR A 427 11.31 32.24 9.43
C THR A 427 12.44 33.18 9.86
N TYR A 428 12.27 34.48 9.62
CA TYR A 428 13.25 35.52 9.97
C TYR A 428 12.91 36.13 11.32
N CYS A 429 13.93 36.32 12.16
CA CYS A 429 13.77 36.61 13.58
C CYS A 429 14.62 37.82 13.99
N ASP A 430 13.95 38.90 14.38
CA ASP A 430 14.59 40.08 14.96
C ASP A 430 14.84 39.92 16.47
N GLY A 431 15.28 41.00 17.12
CA GLY A 431 15.73 41.01 18.51
C GLY A 431 14.65 41.20 19.57
N ASP A 432 13.37 41.17 19.21
CA ASP A 432 12.30 41.54 20.14
C ASP A 432 11.82 40.40 21.06
N LEU A 433 10.93 40.77 22.00
CA LEU A 433 10.35 39.82 22.96
C LEU A 433 9.21 38.97 22.37
N PRO A 434 8.30 39.54 21.54
CA PRO A 434 7.33 38.75 20.77
C PRO A 434 7.93 37.70 19.81
N GLY A 435 9.20 37.83 19.41
CA GLY A 435 9.87 36.99 18.42
C GLY A 435 9.22 37.08 17.05
N SER A 436 9.16 35.98 16.32
CA SER A 436 8.60 35.93 14.96
C SER A 436 7.08 36.10 14.89
N SER A 437 6.37 36.23 16.01
CA SER A 437 4.89 36.31 16.03
C SER A 437 4.32 37.57 15.37
N ASN A 438 5.12 38.63 15.22
CA ASN A 438 4.82 39.86 14.47
C ASN A 438 5.59 39.95 13.14
N GLY A 439 6.31 38.89 12.75
CA GLY A 439 7.27 38.91 11.65
C GLY A 439 8.50 39.75 11.97
N TYR A 440 9.42 39.84 11.01
CA TYR A 440 10.62 40.66 11.14
C TYR A 440 10.31 42.16 11.04
N ASP A 441 10.64 42.93 12.08
CA ASP A 441 10.63 44.40 12.05
C ASP A 441 12.06 44.93 12.02
N VAL A 442 12.37 45.68 10.95
CA VAL A 442 13.64 46.39 10.77
C VAL A 442 13.99 47.27 11.99
N ALA A 443 13.00 47.87 12.65
CA ALA A 443 13.23 48.70 13.83
C ALA A 443 13.67 47.90 15.07
N GLN A 444 13.50 46.58 15.03
CA GLN A 444 13.79 45.64 16.11
C GLN A 444 14.98 44.73 15.79
N ALA A 445 15.61 44.92 14.62
CA ALA A 445 16.82 44.23 14.21
C ALA A 445 17.97 44.41 15.22
N GLY A 446 18.85 43.42 15.29
CA GLY A 446 20.09 43.57 16.05
C GLY A 446 21.02 44.57 15.35
N VAL A 447 21.71 45.42 16.09
CA VAL A 447 22.59 46.45 15.52
C VAL A 447 24.05 46.00 15.56
N LEU A 448 24.72 45.97 14.41
CA LEU A 448 26.13 45.65 14.29
C LEU A 448 26.92 46.82 13.68
N GLU A 449 27.81 47.42 14.47
CA GLU A 449 28.76 48.43 13.99
C GLU A 449 30.18 47.87 13.99
N THR A 450 30.80 47.85 12.81
CA THR A 450 32.18 47.42 12.64
C THR A 450 33.09 48.61 12.44
N THR A 451 34.19 48.64 13.18
CA THR A 451 35.16 49.72 13.20
C THR A 451 36.51 49.26 12.64
N PRO A 452 37.40 50.19 12.24
CA PRO A 452 38.70 49.84 11.64
C PRO A 452 39.63 49.00 12.51
#